data_AF-A0A4W2IJ53-F1
#
_entry.id   AF-A0A4W2IJ53-F1
#
_cell.length_a   1.000
_cell.length_b   1.000
_cell.length_c   1.000
_cell.angle_alpha   90.00
_cell.angle_beta   90.00
_cell.angle_gamma   90.00
#
_symmetry.space_group_name_H-M   'P 1'
#
loop_
_entity.id
_entity.type
_entity.pdbx_description
1 polymer ?
#
loop_
_entity_poly.entity_id
_entity_poly.type
_entity_poly.pdbx_seq_one_letter_code
_entity_poly.pdbx_strand_id
1 'polypeptide(L)'
;MNGRVGRGRGCTGSHALMRRGLAERAATGQELAPGRQAWPQVWAGPRGGAGLAAPRRMRRAGPAMAAPRESLRRRKAGAGDPEPEAPPGQGRDLKGRPARLRAGTFWLTRIVLLRALAFVYFVAFLVAFHQNKQLIGDRGLLPCRAYLQSVQRHFGGRVSWDALSYAPTILWLLDWSHMDANLDALALLGLGISSFILVSGCANMVLMAALWVLYMSLVNVGQIWYSFGWESQLLETGFLGIFLCPLWTLSALPRGTPTSWVVMWGFRWLIFRIMLGAGLIKIRGDRCWRDLTCMDFHYETQPVPNPVAYFLHRSPWWFHRFETLSNHFLELVVPFFIFLGRRMCIVHGALQVLFQVVLIISGNLSFLNWLTIVPSLACFDDATLGGLFPSGPGRLKDQVLKIQEEETRGARAPRTRAGSVARGTVNLALGILVAWLSIPVVLNLLSPRQVMNSSFNPLRIVNTYGAFGSITRERTEIILQGTASANASAPDSAWEDYEFKCKPGDPRRRPCLISPYHHRLDWLMWFAAFQTYEHNEWIIHLAGKLLANDAQALSLLARNPFEGRDPPRWVRGEHYRYKFSRPGGRHAAEGKWWIRRRLGPYFPPLSRQDLRGYFTSRQWPYPEPE
;
A
#
# COMPACT_ATOMS: atom_id res chain seq x y z
N MET A 1 5.30 69.41 -39.56
CA MET A 1 3.98 69.15 -40.14
C MET A 1 3.59 67.70 -39.85
N ASN A 2 2.49 67.52 -39.09
CA ASN A 2 1.53 66.40 -39.02
C ASN A 2 2.01 64.96 -39.31
N GLY A 3 1.78 63.91 -38.52
CA GLY A 3 0.90 63.64 -37.36
C GLY A 3 0.49 62.15 -37.36
N ARG A 4 0.52 61.48 -36.18
CA ARG A 4 -0.19 60.27 -35.67
C ARG A 4 -0.38 59.03 -36.61
N VAL A 5 -0.21 57.77 -36.19
CA VAL A 5 -0.97 57.00 -35.17
C VAL A 5 -0.21 55.69 -34.89
N GLY A 6 -0.07 55.30 -33.62
CA GLY A 6 0.43 53.99 -33.20
C GLY A 6 -0.66 52.90 -33.23
N ARG A 7 -0.27 51.65 -33.55
CA ARG A 7 -1.12 50.46 -33.35
C ARG A 7 -0.38 49.42 -32.49
N GLY A 8 -1.05 49.03 -31.42
CA GLY A 8 -0.60 48.05 -30.43
C GLY A 8 -0.54 46.63 -30.98
N ARG A 9 0.40 45.86 -30.44
CA ARG A 9 0.55 44.42 -30.64
C ARG A 9 -0.48 43.70 -29.76
N GLY A 10 -1.50 43.11 -30.39
CA GLY A 10 -2.52 42.30 -29.72
C GLY A 10 -2.09 40.84 -29.57
N CYS A 11 -2.24 40.32 -28.36
CA CYS A 11 -2.16 38.90 -28.01
C CYS A 11 -3.26 38.08 -28.68
N THR A 12 -3.00 37.52 -29.86
CA THR A 12 -3.93 36.56 -30.51
C THR A 12 -3.25 35.25 -30.95
N GLY A 13 -1.93 35.13 -30.81
CA GLY A 13 -1.17 33.94 -31.23
C GLY A 13 -1.28 32.73 -30.30
N SER A 14 -1.49 32.93 -28.99
CA SER A 14 -1.40 31.83 -28.00
C SER A 14 -2.67 30.97 -27.93
N HIS A 15 -3.86 31.54 -28.18
CA HIS A 15 -5.12 30.80 -28.17
C HIS A 15 -5.33 29.89 -29.41
N ALA A 16 -4.78 30.29 -30.56
CA ALA A 16 -4.94 29.53 -31.81
C ALA A 16 -3.99 28.32 -31.89
N LEU A 17 -2.76 28.45 -31.37
CA LEU A 17 -1.80 27.34 -31.25
C LEU A 17 -2.24 26.28 -30.23
N MET A 18 -2.93 26.70 -29.15
CA MET A 18 -3.51 25.78 -28.16
C MET A 18 -4.65 24.94 -28.76
N ARG A 19 -5.53 25.55 -29.59
CA ARG A 19 -6.61 24.83 -30.29
C ARG A 19 -6.10 23.82 -31.32
N ARG A 20 -5.03 24.12 -32.06
CA ARG A 20 -4.43 23.18 -33.03
C ARG A 20 -3.62 22.07 -32.36
N GLY A 21 -2.80 22.39 -31.35
CA GLY A 21 -2.00 21.41 -30.62
C GLY A 21 -2.82 20.41 -29.79
N LEU A 22 -3.97 20.83 -29.26
CA LEU A 22 -4.91 19.97 -28.53
C LEU A 22 -5.77 19.10 -29.46
N ALA A 23 -6.10 19.58 -30.66
CA ALA A 23 -6.93 18.85 -31.63
C ALA A 23 -6.14 17.80 -32.44
N GLU A 24 -4.90 18.09 -32.85
CA GLU A 24 -4.08 17.13 -33.63
C GLU A 24 -3.55 15.96 -32.79
N ARG A 25 -3.44 16.11 -31.46
CA ARG A 25 -3.05 15.02 -30.55
C ARG A 25 -4.23 14.24 -29.95
N ALA A 26 -5.46 14.73 -30.12
CA ALA A 26 -6.67 13.99 -29.77
C ALA A 26 -6.97 12.83 -30.74
N ALA A 27 -6.37 12.83 -31.94
CA ALA A 27 -6.59 11.83 -32.98
C ALA A 27 -5.65 10.61 -32.89
N THR A 28 -4.57 10.69 -32.11
CA THR A 28 -3.61 9.60 -31.93
C THR A 28 -3.81 8.97 -30.56
N GLY A 29 -4.77 8.06 -30.47
CA GLY A 29 -4.95 7.19 -29.30
C GLY A 29 -3.69 6.37 -29.04
N GLN A 30 -2.82 6.87 -28.17
CA GLN A 30 -1.63 6.16 -27.70
C GLN A 30 -1.89 5.51 -26.34
N GLU A 31 -1.81 4.18 -26.37
CA GLU A 31 -1.58 3.22 -25.29
C GLU A 31 -2.69 2.98 -24.25
N LEU A 32 -3.69 2.21 -24.68
CA LEU A 32 -4.28 1.16 -23.84
C LEU A 32 -3.27 0.01 -23.68
N ALA A 33 -2.33 0.17 -22.74
CA ALA A 33 -1.59 -0.96 -22.19
C ALA A 33 -1.31 -0.69 -20.71
N PRO A 34 -1.79 -1.57 -19.83
CA PRO A 34 -0.96 -1.88 -18.69
C PRO A 34 -1.04 -3.37 -18.33
N GLY A 35 -0.31 -4.19 -19.09
CA GLY A 35 0.21 -5.48 -18.60
C GLY A 35 1.45 -5.30 -17.71
N ARG A 36 1.89 -4.06 -17.50
CA ARG A 36 2.95 -3.66 -16.55
C ARG A 36 2.53 -2.36 -15.87
N GLN A 37 1.61 -2.43 -14.91
CA GLN A 37 1.45 -1.33 -13.94
C GLN A 37 2.67 -1.35 -13.01
N ALA A 38 3.80 -0.88 -13.50
CA ALA A 38 4.81 -0.32 -12.62
C ALA A 38 4.24 0.99 -12.08
N TRP A 39 4.62 1.37 -10.85
CA TRP A 39 4.52 2.76 -10.41
C TRP A 39 5.00 3.69 -11.54
N PRO A 40 4.47 4.92 -11.69
CA PRO A 40 5.06 5.89 -12.59
C PRO A 40 6.56 5.92 -12.31
N GLN A 41 7.37 5.35 -13.23
CA GLN A 41 8.82 5.48 -13.19
C GLN A 41 9.13 6.89 -13.67
N VAL A 42 8.74 7.87 -12.86
CA VAL A 42 9.33 9.19 -12.93
C VAL A 42 10.78 9.01 -12.49
N TRP A 43 11.70 9.77 -13.11
CA TRP A 43 13.14 9.90 -12.83
C TRP A 43 14.08 9.31 -13.90
N ALA A 44 14.12 10.01 -15.04
CA ALA A 44 15.36 10.25 -15.78
C ALA A 44 15.51 11.76 -15.99
N GLY A 45 16.20 12.44 -15.08
CA GLY A 45 16.71 13.81 -15.28
C GLY A 45 18.19 13.78 -15.70
N PRO A 46 18.70 14.79 -16.43
CA PRO A 46 19.93 14.68 -17.21
C PRO A 46 21.18 14.54 -16.31
N ARG A 47 22.04 13.59 -16.63
CA ARG A 47 23.37 13.45 -16.00
C ARG A 47 24.29 14.54 -16.56
N GLY A 48 24.58 15.56 -15.75
CA GLY A 48 25.76 16.40 -15.93
C GLY A 48 27.01 15.58 -15.63
N GLY A 49 27.83 15.32 -16.65
CA GLY A 49 29.11 14.65 -16.52
C GLY A 49 30.23 15.64 -16.20
N ALA A 50 31.02 15.31 -15.19
CA ALA A 50 32.42 15.72 -15.08
C ALA A 50 33.10 14.67 -14.18
N GLY A 51 33.98 13.87 -14.78
CA GLY A 51 34.75 12.84 -14.09
C GLY A 51 35.93 13.44 -13.34
N LEU A 52 36.50 12.66 -12.42
CA LEU A 52 37.93 12.70 -12.08
C LEU A 52 38.35 11.46 -11.26
N ALA A 53 39.31 10.76 -11.87
CA ALA A 53 40.38 9.88 -11.40
C ALA A 53 40.38 9.24 -9.99
N ALA A 54 40.72 7.95 -9.98
CA ALA A 54 41.21 7.18 -8.84
C ALA A 54 42.76 7.10 -8.83
N PRO A 55 43.36 6.75 -7.68
CA PRO A 55 44.52 5.85 -7.65
C PRO A 55 44.34 4.72 -6.61
N ARG A 56 44.53 3.43 -6.96
CA ARG A 56 45.77 2.61 -7.06
C ARG A 56 46.42 2.19 -5.72
N ARG A 57 46.23 0.88 -5.43
CA ARG A 57 47.12 -0.15 -4.82
C ARG A 57 48.08 0.21 -3.67
N MET A 58 48.09 -0.65 -2.64
CA MET A 58 49.34 -1.33 -2.22
C MET A 58 49.09 -2.71 -1.59
N ARG A 59 50.04 -3.61 -1.89
CA ARG A 59 50.16 -5.05 -1.56
C ARG A 59 51.32 -5.19 -0.57
N ARG A 60 51.24 -6.09 0.41
CA ARG A 60 52.37 -6.82 1.09
C ARG A 60 51.73 -8.07 1.72
N ALA A 61 51.93 -9.29 1.22
CA ALA A 61 53.09 -10.21 1.31
C ALA A 61 53.38 -10.70 2.75
N GLY A 62 53.24 -12.02 2.97
CA GLY A 62 53.35 -12.81 4.22
C GLY A 62 54.78 -12.90 4.81
N PRO A 63 55.20 -13.99 5.52
CA PRO A 63 54.82 -15.41 5.42
C PRO A 63 54.53 -16.12 6.79
N ALA A 64 53.70 -17.17 6.88
CA ALA A 64 53.94 -18.63 6.80
C ALA A 64 54.32 -19.36 8.11
N MET A 65 53.86 -20.63 8.18
CA MET A 65 54.27 -21.75 9.06
C MET A 65 53.77 -21.71 10.52
N ALA A 66 53.36 -22.78 11.19
CA ALA A 66 53.08 -24.19 10.88
C ALA A 66 52.34 -24.77 12.11
N ALA A 67 51.53 -25.81 11.90
CA ALA A 67 50.94 -26.61 12.99
C ALA A 67 52.00 -27.51 13.65
N PRO A 68 51.72 -28.06 14.85
CA PRO A 68 51.51 -29.51 14.88
C PRO A 68 50.38 -30.01 15.79
N ARG A 69 50.01 -31.27 15.53
CA ARG A 69 49.06 -32.15 16.24
C ARG A 69 49.73 -32.84 17.45
N GLU A 70 48.91 -33.64 18.16
CA GLU A 70 49.19 -34.68 19.20
C GLU A 70 49.09 -34.19 20.66
N SER A 71 48.57 -34.93 21.65
CA SER A 71 48.05 -36.30 21.77
C SER A 71 47.33 -36.49 23.13
N LEU A 72 46.35 -37.39 23.15
CA LEU A 72 45.95 -38.35 24.19
C LEU A 72 46.45 -38.19 25.66
N ARG A 73 45.50 -38.25 26.60
CA ARG A 73 45.70 -38.98 27.88
C ARG A 73 44.41 -39.65 28.37
N ARG A 74 44.59 -40.87 28.86
CA ARG A 74 43.61 -41.90 29.26
C ARG A 74 43.82 -42.26 30.74
N ARG A 75 42.78 -42.87 31.34
CA ARG A 75 42.65 -43.55 32.67
C ARG A 75 42.13 -42.65 33.81
N LYS A 76 41.21 -43.12 34.68
CA LYS A 76 41.10 -44.48 35.27
C LYS A 76 39.66 -44.81 35.71
N ALA A 77 39.33 -46.10 35.62
CA ALA A 77 38.10 -46.74 36.07
C ALA A 77 38.11 -47.01 37.59
N GLY A 78 36.92 -47.10 38.18
CA GLY A 78 36.63 -47.74 39.47
C GLY A 78 35.31 -48.50 39.33
N ALA A 79 35.38 -49.81 39.53
CA ALA A 79 34.28 -50.77 39.38
C ALA A 79 33.60 -51.03 40.75
N GLY A 80 32.30 -51.33 40.70
CA GLY A 80 31.52 -51.88 41.81
C GLY A 80 30.05 -52.00 41.42
N ASP A 81 29.57 -53.22 41.26
CA ASP A 81 28.16 -53.66 41.05
C ASP A 81 28.05 -55.06 41.71
N PRO A 82 26.86 -55.64 41.95
CA PRO A 82 25.53 -55.06 42.19
C PRO A 82 24.75 -55.80 43.33
N GLU A 83 23.61 -55.27 43.82
CA GLU A 83 22.39 -56.04 44.20
C GLU A 83 21.22 -55.11 44.63
N PRO A 84 19.95 -55.57 44.65
CA PRO A 84 18.86 -54.90 43.97
C PRO A 84 17.85 -54.23 44.92
N GLU A 85 17.53 -52.96 44.69
CA GLU A 85 16.38 -52.31 45.32
C GLU A 85 15.27 -51.98 44.32
N ALA A 86 14.05 -52.27 44.78
CA ALA A 86 12.76 -52.20 44.12
C ALA A 86 12.45 -50.84 43.45
N PRO A 87 11.55 -50.80 42.45
CA PRO A 87 11.32 -49.61 41.64
C PRO A 87 10.60 -48.52 42.45
N PRO A 88 11.14 -47.29 42.55
CA PRO A 88 10.38 -46.21 43.15
C PRO A 88 9.42 -45.62 42.11
N GLY A 89 8.14 -45.95 42.28
CA GLY A 89 7.02 -45.04 42.11
C GLY A 89 6.85 -44.37 40.74
N GLN A 90 5.96 -44.95 39.93
CA GLN A 90 5.08 -44.14 39.08
C GLN A 90 4.36 -43.10 39.95
N GLY A 91 4.33 -41.85 39.51
CA GLY A 91 3.46 -40.82 40.08
C GLY A 91 4.13 -39.75 40.93
N ARG A 92 5.22 -39.13 40.46
CA ARG A 92 5.44 -37.72 40.83
C ARG A 92 4.45 -36.87 40.03
N ASP A 93 3.34 -36.55 40.69
CA ASP A 93 2.35 -35.56 40.31
C ASP A 93 3.06 -34.29 39.77
N LEU A 94 3.01 -34.09 38.44
CA LEU A 94 3.34 -32.83 37.77
C LEU A 94 2.21 -31.79 37.98
N LYS A 95 1.49 -31.86 39.10
CA LYS A 95 0.46 -30.88 39.48
C LYS A 95 1.15 -29.60 39.95
N GLY A 96 1.37 -28.69 39.02
CA GLY A 96 1.81 -27.34 39.35
C GLY A 96 2.55 -26.61 38.24
N ARG A 97 2.99 -27.27 37.16
CA ARG A 97 3.46 -26.53 35.99
C ARG A 97 2.25 -26.02 35.22
N PRO A 98 2.09 -24.70 35.01
CA PRO A 98 1.01 -24.19 34.19
C PRO A 98 1.12 -24.85 32.81
N ALA A 99 0.03 -25.44 32.33
CA ALA A 99 -0.02 -26.07 31.02
C ALA A 99 0.45 -25.06 29.97
N ARG A 100 1.56 -25.38 29.28
CA ARG A 100 2.18 -24.51 28.28
C ARG A 100 1.77 -24.95 26.90
N LEU A 101 1.36 -23.98 26.08
CA LEU A 101 1.11 -24.19 24.66
C LEU A 101 2.37 -24.67 23.96
N ARG A 102 2.20 -25.54 22.98
CA ARG A 102 3.29 -26.14 22.20
C ARG A 102 3.90 -25.17 21.20
N ALA A 103 5.22 -25.18 21.12
CA ALA A 103 5.94 -24.51 20.06
C ALA A 103 5.64 -25.13 18.69
N GLY A 104 5.67 -24.32 17.64
CA GLY A 104 5.46 -24.77 16.26
C GLY A 104 4.00 -25.11 15.88
N THR A 105 3.03 -24.68 16.69
CA THR A 105 1.60 -24.76 16.39
C THR A 105 1.02 -23.36 16.18
N PHE A 106 -0.05 -23.21 15.38
CA PHE A 106 -0.51 -21.91 14.87
C PHE A 106 -2.05 -21.75 14.93
N TRP A 107 -2.71 -22.28 15.95
CA TRP A 107 -4.16 -22.14 16.15
C TRP A 107 -4.55 -20.71 16.54
N LEU A 108 -3.89 -20.14 17.56
CA LEU A 108 -4.11 -18.76 18.00
C LEU A 108 -3.62 -17.79 16.94
N THR A 109 -2.46 -18.09 16.36
CA THR A 109 -1.85 -17.29 15.28
C THR A 109 -2.80 -17.11 14.10
N ARG A 110 -3.48 -18.18 13.70
CA ARG A 110 -4.47 -18.13 12.63
C ARG A 110 -5.62 -17.18 12.95
N ILE A 111 -6.14 -17.17 14.18
CA ILE A 111 -7.23 -16.25 14.58
C ILE A 111 -6.75 -14.80 14.48
N VAL A 112 -5.55 -14.50 14.99
CA VAL A 112 -4.99 -13.14 14.94
C VAL A 112 -4.76 -12.71 13.49
N LEU A 113 -4.19 -13.59 12.65
CA LEU A 113 -3.99 -13.33 11.22
C LEU A 113 -5.30 -13.02 10.49
N LEU A 114 -6.32 -13.84 10.67
CA LEU A 114 -7.62 -13.67 10.01
C LEU A 114 -8.32 -12.39 10.46
N ARG A 115 -8.27 -12.06 11.77
CA ARG A 115 -8.84 -10.82 12.29
C ARG A 115 -8.08 -9.60 11.80
N ALA A 116 -6.75 -9.63 11.79
CA ALA A 116 -5.93 -8.52 11.29
C ALA A 116 -6.18 -8.29 9.78
N LEU A 117 -6.27 -9.36 9.00
CA LEU A 117 -6.60 -9.29 7.57
C LEU A 117 -8.03 -8.76 7.35
N ALA A 118 -9.01 -9.25 8.13
CA ALA A 118 -10.39 -8.76 8.07
C ALA A 118 -10.49 -7.28 8.43
N PHE A 119 -9.73 -6.80 9.41
CA PHE A 119 -9.64 -5.38 9.75
C PHE A 119 -9.13 -4.54 8.57
N VAL A 120 -8.07 -4.98 7.87
CA VAL A 120 -7.57 -4.27 6.69
C VAL A 120 -8.60 -4.28 5.55
N TYR A 121 -9.26 -5.42 5.30
CA TYR A 121 -10.36 -5.48 4.33
C TYR A 121 -11.50 -4.54 4.69
N PHE A 122 -11.90 -4.49 5.96
CA PHE A 122 -12.93 -3.58 6.45
C PHE A 122 -12.57 -2.12 6.12
N VAL A 123 -11.36 -1.68 6.44
CA VAL A 123 -10.89 -0.33 6.11
C VAL A 123 -10.86 -0.10 4.59
N ALA A 124 -10.39 -1.07 3.82
CA ALA A 124 -10.28 -0.93 2.37
C ALA A 124 -11.66 -0.85 1.68
N PHE A 125 -12.65 -1.62 2.14
CA PHE A 125 -14.04 -1.53 1.67
C PHE A 125 -14.75 -0.29 2.20
N LEU A 126 -14.43 0.20 3.39
CA LEU A 126 -14.93 1.49 3.89
C LEU A 126 -14.45 2.65 3.01
N VAL A 127 -13.17 2.64 2.66
CA VAL A 127 -12.57 3.59 1.72
C VAL A 127 -13.28 3.53 0.37
N ALA A 128 -13.57 2.33 -0.13
CA ALA A 128 -14.29 2.11 -1.39
C ALA A 128 -15.73 2.67 -1.31
N PHE A 129 -16.48 2.34 -0.26
CA PHE A 129 -17.86 2.79 -0.07
C PHE A 129 -17.97 4.32 -0.04
N HIS A 130 -17.04 5.00 0.64
CA HIS A 130 -17.09 6.46 0.77
C HIS A 130 -16.60 7.24 -0.46
N GLN A 131 -15.89 6.62 -1.40
CA GLN A 131 -15.20 7.35 -2.48
C GLN A 131 -15.48 6.81 -3.89
N ASN A 132 -15.86 5.54 -4.06
CA ASN A 132 -15.94 4.94 -5.39
C ASN A 132 -17.01 5.58 -6.27
N LYS A 133 -18.15 5.99 -5.72
CA LYS A 133 -19.18 6.73 -6.47
C LYS A 133 -18.60 8.00 -7.10
N GLN A 134 -17.86 8.79 -6.34
CA GLN A 134 -17.27 10.04 -6.79
C GLN A 134 -16.05 9.83 -7.70
N LEU A 135 -15.29 8.74 -7.51
CA LEU A 135 -14.06 8.50 -8.26
C LEU A 135 -14.30 7.71 -9.56
N ILE A 136 -15.12 6.67 -9.52
CA ILE A 136 -15.31 5.70 -10.60
C ILE A 136 -16.79 5.34 -10.87
N GLY A 137 -17.74 5.99 -10.20
CA GLY A 137 -19.17 5.84 -10.48
C GLY A 137 -19.59 6.41 -11.83
N ASP A 138 -20.88 6.39 -12.12
CA ASP A 138 -21.44 6.84 -13.41
C ASP A 138 -21.14 8.32 -13.68
N ARG A 139 -21.18 9.15 -12.62
CA ARG A 139 -20.77 10.56 -12.64
C ARG A 139 -19.39 10.78 -11.98
N GLY A 140 -18.57 9.74 -11.84
CA GLY A 140 -17.27 9.83 -11.20
C GLY A 140 -16.21 10.57 -12.04
N LEU A 141 -15.03 10.83 -11.44
CA LEU A 141 -13.89 11.45 -12.13
C LEU A 141 -13.30 10.57 -13.25
N LEU A 142 -13.36 9.25 -13.11
CA LEU A 142 -12.94 8.27 -14.13
C LEU A 142 -13.98 7.14 -14.20
N PRO A 143 -15.11 7.34 -14.89
CA PRO A 143 -16.24 6.40 -14.86
C PRO A 143 -15.85 4.97 -15.25
N CYS A 144 -16.15 4.02 -14.37
CA CYS A 144 -15.89 2.59 -14.55
C CYS A 144 -16.58 2.03 -15.81
N ARG A 145 -17.81 2.47 -16.09
CA ARG A 145 -18.58 2.03 -17.26
C ARG A 145 -17.86 2.37 -18.57
N ALA A 146 -17.33 3.58 -18.70
CA ALA A 146 -16.57 3.99 -19.88
C ALA A 146 -15.29 3.17 -20.05
N TYR A 147 -14.62 2.85 -18.94
CA TYR A 147 -13.44 1.96 -18.94
C TYR A 147 -13.79 0.54 -19.40
N LEU A 148 -14.82 -0.10 -18.83
CA LEU A 148 -15.24 -1.45 -19.23
C LEU A 148 -15.69 -1.50 -20.70
N GLN A 149 -16.41 -0.48 -21.18
CA GLN A 149 -16.76 -0.35 -22.60
C GLN A 149 -15.53 -0.18 -23.51
N SER A 150 -14.50 0.52 -23.05
CA SER A 150 -13.23 0.66 -23.79
C SER A 150 -12.51 -0.68 -23.89
N VAL A 151 -12.42 -1.43 -22.78
CA VAL A 151 -11.82 -2.78 -22.77
C VAL A 151 -12.62 -3.74 -23.65
N GLN A 152 -13.96 -3.73 -23.55
CA GLN A 152 -14.82 -4.56 -24.38
C GLN A 152 -14.64 -4.28 -25.87
N ARG A 153 -14.56 -2.99 -26.26
CA ARG A 153 -14.30 -2.59 -27.66
C ARG A 153 -12.93 -3.04 -28.14
N HIS A 154 -11.91 -2.97 -27.29
CA HIS A 154 -10.56 -3.40 -27.62
C HIS A 154 -10.48 -4.90 -27.96
N PHE A 155 -11.25 -5.74 -27.26
CA PHE A 155 -11.29 -7.20 -27.49
C PHE A 155 -12.45 -7.66 -28.38
N GLY A 156 -12.89 -6.84 -29.34
CA GLY A 156 -13.84 -7.27 -30.37
C GLY A 156 -15.32 -7.20 -29.97
N GLY A 157 -15.67 -6.39 -28.96
CA GLY A 157 -17.05 -6.02 -28.64
C GLY A 157 -17.85 -7.04 -27.83
N ARG A 158 -17.40 -8.29 -27.71
CA ARG A 158 -17.98 -9.30 -26.81
C ARG A 158 -17.15 -9.43 -25.55
N VAL A 159 -17.78 -9.80 -24.44
CA VAL A 159 -17.06 -10.18 -23.21
C VAL A 159 -16.38 -11.52 -23.45
N SER A 160 -15.19 -11.48 -24.03
CA SER A 160 -14.35 -12.64 -24.30
C SER A 160 -13.52 -13.03 -23.07
N TRP A 161 -12.95 -14.24 -23.09
CA TRP A 161 -11.99 -14.68 -22.08
C TRP A 161 -10.78 -13.74 -22.00
N ASP A 162 -10.38 -13.12 -23.11
CA ASP A 162 -9.29 -12.15 -23.14
C ASP A 162 -9.63 -10.89 -22.35
N ALA A 163 -10.84 -10.33 -22.55
CA ALA A 163 -11.32 -9.18 -21.79
C ALA A 163 -11.42 -9.47 -20.28
N LEU A 164 -11.91 -10.66 -19.91
CA LEU A 164 -11.99 -11.10 -18.52
C LEU A 164 -10.60 -11.30 -17.91
N SER A 165 -9.66 -11.88 -18.66
CA SER A 165 -8.29 -12.08 -18.21
C SER A 165 -7.54 -10.76 -18.06
N TYR A 166 -7.87 -9.76 -18.87
CA TYR A 166 -7.27 -8.43 -18.81
C TYR A 166 -7.77 -7.63 -17.60
N ALA A 167 -9.09 -7.65 -17.35
CA ALA A 167 -9.71 -6.97 -16.22
C ALA A 167 -10.62 -7.94 -15.44
N PRO A 168 -10.06 -8.80 -14.57
CA PRO A 168 -10.87 -9.78 -13.84
C PRO A 168 -11.74 -9.06 -12.79
N THR A 169 -13.04 -9.03 -13.04
CA THR A 169 -14.05 -8.42 -12.17
C THR A 169 -15.40 -9.10 -12.33
N ILE A 170 -16.17 -9.20 -11.24
CA ILE A 170 -17.55 -9.70 -11.32
C ILE A 170 -18.49 -8.70 -12.00
N LEU A 171 -18.06 -7.45 -12.18
CA LEU A 171 -18.87 -6.40 -12.83
C LEU A 171 -19.20 -6.75 -14.29
N TRP A 172 -18.43 -7.63 -14.94
CA TRP A 172 -18.79 -8.16 -16.27
C TRP A 172 -20.11 -8.95 -16.28
N LEU A 173 -20.53 -9.47 -15.12
CA LEU A 173 -21.75 -10.28 -14.95
C LEU A 173 -22.95 -9.46 -14.46
N LEU A 174 -22.75 -8.19 -14.12
CA LEU A 174 -23.79 -7.30 -13.59
C LEU A 174 -24.27 -6.34 -14.67
N ASP A 175 -25.48 -5.80 -14.51
CA ASP A 175 -25.98 -4.74 -15.37
C ASP A 175 -25.26 -3.41 -15.08
N TRP A 176 -24.74 -2.77 -16.12
CA TRP A 176 -24.00 -1.50 -16.02
C TRP A 176 -24.88 -0.26 -16.05
N SER A 177 -26.20 -0.42 -16.18
CA SER A 177 -27.17 0.69 -16.11
C SER A 177 -27.13 1.42 -14.77
N HIS A 178 -26.81 0.71 -13.68
CA HIS A 178 -26.75 1.23 -12.32
C HIS A 178 -25.37 0.97 -11.68
N MET A 179 -24.29 1.51 -12.26
CA MET A 179 -22.93 1.23 -11.80
C MET A 179 -22.68 1.71 -10.38
N ASP A 180 -23.25 2.86 -10.00
CA ASP A 180 -23.17 3.39 -8.64
C ASP A 180 -23.70 2.39 -7.59
N ALA A 181 -24.86 1.78 -7.86
CA ALA A 181 -25.47 0.80 -6.96
C ALA A 181 -24.64 -0.49 -6.89
N ASN A 182 -24.08 -0.93 -8.02
CA ASN A 182 -23.17 -2.08 -8.03
C ASN A 182 -21.94 -1.81 -7.16
N LEU A 183 -21.28 -0.66 -7.32
CA LEU A 183 -20.10 -0.30 -6.54
C LEU A 183 -20.40 -0.24 -5.04
N ASP A 184 -21.55 0.36 -4.66
CA ASP A 184 -22.00 0.41 -3.27
C ASP A 184 -22.29 -1.01 -2.74
N ALA A 185 -22.95 -1.87 -3.52
CA ALA A 185 -23.25 -3.25 -3.14
C ALA A 185 -21.97 -4.08 -2.93
N LEU A 186 -20.99 -3.98 -3.84
CA LEU A 186 -19.69 -4.65 -3.70
C LEU A 186 -18.97 -4.20 -2.42
N ALA A 187 -18.97 -2.89 -2.15
CA ALA A 187 -18.31 -2.33 -0.98
C ALA A 187 -19.01 -2.71 0.34
N LEU A 188 -20.35 -2.62 0.38
CA LEU A 188 -21.15 -2.98 1.56
C LEU A 188 -21.10 -4.48 1.87
N LEU A 189 -21.13 -5.35 0.85
CA LEU A 189 -20.97 -6.79 1.04
C LEU A 189 -19.58 -7.11 1.60
N GLY A 190 -18.53 -6.47 1.06
CA GLY A 190 -17.17 -6.59 1.57
C GLY A 190 -17.04 -6.10 3.02
N LEU A 191 -17.68 -4.99 3.37
CA LEU A 191 -17.78 -4.47 4.74
C LEU A 191 -18.51 -5.46 5.67
N GLY A 192 -19.63 -6.02 5.24
CA GLY A 192 -20.40 -6.98 6.03
C GLY A 192 -19.61 -8.24 6.34
N ILE A 193 -19.01 -8.87 5.32
CA ILE A 193 -18.23 -10.10 5.49
C ILE A 193 -16.99 -9.86 6.36
N SER A 194 -16.26 -8.76 6.12
CA SER A 194 -15.05 -8.43 6.90
C SER A 194 -15.40 -8.11 8.36
N SER A 195 -16.49 -7.37 8.61
CA SER A 195 -16.99 -7.09 9.97
C SER A 195 -17.38 -8.37 10.70
N PHE A 196 -18.08 -9.29 10.02
CA PHE A 196 -18.45 -10.57 10.58
C PHE A 196 -17.22 -11.38 11.02
N ILE A 197 -16.20 -11.50 10.18
CA ILE A 197 -14.96 -12.22 10.50
C ILE A 197 -14.21 -11.54 11.64
N LEU A 198 -14.14 -10.20 11.63
CA LEU A 198 -13.45 -9.42 12.64
C LEU A 198 -14.06 -9.64 14.04
N VAL A 199 -15.39 -9.56 14.14
CA VAL A 199 -16.12 -9.72 15.41
C VAL A 199 -16.15 -11.18 15.86
N SER A 200 -16.64 -12.09 14.99
CA SER A 200 -16.83 -13.50 15.36
C SER A 200 -15.51 -14.27 15.50
N GLY A 201 -14.46 -13.88 14.76
CA GLY A 201 -13.25 -14.69 14.59
C GLY A 201 -13.46 -15.97 13.77
N CYS A 202 -14.66 -16.17 13.22
CA CYS A 202 -15.01 -17.32 12.40
C CYS A 202 -14.82 -16.98 10.92
N ALA A 203 -14.10 -17.83 10.19
CA ALA A 203 -13.95 -17.71 8.74
C ALA A 203 -13.81 -19.11 8.11
N ASN A 204 -14.33 -19.23 6.89
CA ASN A 204 -14.15 -20.38 6.02
C ASN A 204 -13.55 -19.93 4.66
N MET A 205 -13.19 -20.85 3.78
CA MET A 205 -12.60 -20.52 2.47
C MET A 205 -13.57 -19.71 1.61
N VAL A 206 -14.88 -19.98 1.71
CA VAL A 206 -15.91 -19.28 0.91
C VAL A 206 -15.97 -17.80 1.26
N LEU A 207 -16.03 -17.45 2.55
CA LEU A 207 -16.08 -16.05 3.00
C LEU A 207 -14.78 -15.30 2.64
N MET A 208 -13.63 -15.94 2.82
CA MET A 208 -12.34 -15.34 2.44
C MET A 208 -12.20 -15.17 0.93
N ALA A 209 -12.68 -16.14 0.14
CA ALA A 209 -12.69 -16.06 -1.31
C ALA A 209 -13.66 -14.98 -1.80
N ALA A 210 -14.83 -14.85 -1.18
CA ALA A 210 -15.79 -13.79 -1.48
C ALA A 210 -15.16 -12.41 -1.24
N LEU A 211 -14.53 -12.17 -0.08
CA LEU A 211 -13.80 -10.92 0.18
C LEU A 211 -12.74 -10.64 -0.89
N TRP A 212 -11.97 -11.66 -1.24
CA TRP A 212 -10.90 -11.53 -2.24
C TRP A 212 -11.44 -11.21 -3.64
N VAL A 213 -12.48 -11.90 -4.10
CA VAL A 213 -13.14 -11.65 -5.40
C VAL A 213 -13.77 -10.26 -5.46
N LEU A 214 -14.46 -9.84 -4.39
CA LEU A 214 -15.05 -8.51 -4.30
C LEU A 214 -13.98 -7.43 -4.38
N TYR A 215 -12.88 -7.61 -3.66
CA TYR A 215 -11.79 -6.63 -3.67
C TYR A 215 -11.06 -6.58 -5.01
N MET A 216 -10.77 -7.74 -5.60
CA MET A 216 -10.16 -7.85 -6.93
C MET A 216 -11.01 -7.13 -7.97
N SER A 217 -12.33 -7.28 -7.89
CA SER A 217 -13.28 -6.64 -8.79
C SER A 217 -13.15 -5.12 -8.78
N LEU A 218 -12.98 -4.52 -7.59
CA LEU A 218 -12.76 -3.08 -7.42
C LEU A 218 -11.36 -2.65 -7.90
N VAL A 219 -10.32 -3.42 -7.58
CA VAL A 219 -8.93 -3.09 -7.97
C VAL A 219 -8.78 -3.03 -9.50
N ASN A 220 -9.41 -3.93 -10.25
CA ASN A 220 -9.25 -4.01 -11.71
C ASN A 220 -10.05 -2.96 -12.49
N VAL A 221 -11.11 -2.39 -11.91
CA VAL A 221 -11.87 -1.29 -12.53
C VAL A 221 -11.52 0.08 -11.97
N GLY A 222 -10.78 0.10 -10.85
CA GLY A 222 -10.40 1.30 -10.12
C GLY A 222 -9.38 2.19 -10.83
N GLN A 223 -8.80 1.75 -11.95
CA GLN A 223 -7.85 2.52 -12.77
C GLN A 223 -6.71 3.12 -11.90
N ILE A 224 -6.33 4.38 -12.12
CA ILE A 224 -5.26 5.05 -11.38
C ILE A 224 -5.57 5.15 -9.87
N TRP A 225 -6.85 5.20 -9.48
CA TRP A 225 -7.26 5.27 -8.07
C TRP A 225 -6.87 4.02 -7.28
N TYR A 226 -6.58 2.90 -7.93
CA TYR A 226 -6.16 1.62 -7.33
C TYR A 226 -4.78 1.16 -7.81
N SER A 227 -3.94 2.09 -8.29
CA SER A 227 -2.58 1.80 -8.80
C SER A 227 -1.52 1.63 -7.70
N PHE A 228 -1.91 1.64 -6.43
CA PHE A 228 -0.99 1.61 -5.29
C PHE A 228 -0.51 0.20 -4.95
N GLY A 229 0.74 0.07 -4.46
CA GLY A 229 1.36 -1.24 -4.19
C GLY A 229 0.66 -2.08 -3.11
N TRP A 230 0.03 -1.42 -2.13
CA TRP A 230 -0.74 -2.10 -1.09
C TRP A 230 -2.04 -2.74 -1.63
N GLU A 231 -2.53 -2.32 -2.79
CA GLU A 231 -3.71 -2.93 -3.43
C GLU A 231 -3.39 -4.35 -3.89
N SER A 232 -2.25 -4.52 -4.58
CA SER A 232 -1.72 -5.83 -4.94
C SER A 232 -1.32 -6.66 -3.71
N GLN A 233 -0.76 -6.03 -2.68
CA GLN A 233 -0.42 -6.71 -1.43
C GLN A 233 -1.66 -7.27 -0.73
N LEU A 234 -2.77 -6.54 -0.73
CA LEU A 234 -4.01 -7.00 -0.08
C LEU A 234 -4.60 -8.19 -0.83
N LEU A 235 -4.56 -8.18 -2.17
CA LEU A 235 -4.95 -9.33 -2.99
C LEU A 235 -4.09 -10.57 -2.69
N GLU A 236 -2.77 -10.40 -2.59
CA GLU A 236 -1.88 -11.52 -2.29
C GLU A 236 -2.06 -12.06 -0.87
N THR A 237 -2.16 -11.16 0.12
CA THR A 237 -2.39 -11.51 1.54
C THR A 237 -3.76 -12.17 1.71
N GLY A 238 -4.76 -11.65 1.00
CA GLY A 238 -6.12 -12.19 0.90
C GLY A 238 -6.15 -13.61 0.36
N PHE A 239 -5.46 -13.84 -0.75
CA PHE A 239 -5.34 -15.15 -1.38
C PHE A 239 -4.76 -16.19 -0.42
N LEU A 240 -3.66 -15.87 0.28
CA LEU A 240 -3.11 -16.74 1.33
C LEU A 240 -4.10 -16.97 2.48
N GLY A 241 -4.86 -15.93 2.84
CA GLY A 241 -5.93 -15.99 3.86
C GLY A 241 -7.03 -17.00 3.54
N ILE A 242 -7.37 -17.21 2.27
CA ILE A 242 -8.34 -18.25 1.85
C ILE A 242 -7.88 -19.61 2.38
N PHE A 243 -6.63 -19.96 2.14
CA PHE A 243 -6.08 -21.27 2.51
C PHE A 243 -5.75 -21.41 4.00
N LEU A 244 -5.91 -20.37 4.83
CA LEU A 244 -5.89 -20.54 6.30
C LEU A 244 -7.14 -21.26 6.81
N CYS A 245 -8.24 -21.16 6.07
CA CYS A 245 -9.54 -21.60 6.53
C CYS A 245 -9.93 -23.01 6.06
N PRO A 246 -10.84 -23.71 6.78
CA PRO A 246 -11.54 -24.88 6.27
C PRO A 246 -12.50 -24.46 5.16
N LEU A 247 -12.89 -25.39 4.30
CA LEU A 247 -13.77 -25.10 3.17
C LEU A 247 -15.15 -24.60 3.63
N TRP A 248 -15.82 -25.38 4.49
CA TRP A 248 -17.20 -25.11 4.91
C TRP A 248 -17.35 -24.71 6.38
N THR A 249 -16.52 -25.25 7.27
CA THR A 249 -16.69 -25.12 8.72
C THR A 249 -16.55 -23.67 9.20
N LEU A 250 -17.59 -23.14 9.81
CA LEU A 250 -17.60 -21.79 10.39
C LEU A 250 -17.28 -21.85 11.89
N SER A 251 -15.99 -21.94 12.20
CA SER A 251 -15.50 -22.00 13.58
C SER A 251 -14.18 -21.24 13.72
N ALA A 252 -14.00 -20.55 14.84
CA ALA A 252 -12.72 -19.91 15.20
C ALA A 252 -11.60 -20.94 15.42
N LEU A 253 -11.94 -22.15 15.90
CA LEU A 253 -11.00 -23.24 16.16
C LEU A 253 -11.49 -24.55 15.50
N PRO A 254 -11.33 -24.69 14.18
CA PRO A 254 -11.82 -25.87 13.48
C PRO A 254 -10.89 -27.07 13.71
N ARG A 255 -11.22 -27.90 14.71
CA ARG A 255 -10.43 -29.08 15.12
C ARG A 255 -10.07 -30.02 13.95
N GLY A 256 -10.97 -30.14 12.97
CA GLY A 256 -10.79 -30.98 11.78
C GLY A 256 -9.71 -30.50 10.79
N THR A 257 -9.26 -29.25 10.87
CA THR A 257 -8.32 -28.66 9.90
C THR A 257 -7.24 -27.85 10.61
N PRO A 258 -6.04 -28.42 10.84
CA PRO A 258 -4.97 -27.71 11.51
C PRO A 258 -4.41 -26.65 10.57
N THR A 259 -3.82 -25.60 11.14
CA THR A 259 -3.22 -24.52 10.35
C THR A 259 -2.09 -25.07 9.47
N SER A 260 -2.16 -24.76 8.16
CA SER A 260 -1.22 -25.26 7.17
C SER A 260 0.15 -24.60 7.30
N TRP A 261 1.19 -25.43 7.45
CA TRP A 261 2.59 -24.97 7.45
C TRP A 261 2.98 -24.30 6.13
N VAL A 262 2.43 -24.76 5.00
CA VAL A 262 2.69 -24.15 3.69
C VAL A 262 2.17 -22.71 3.67
N VAL A 263 0.98 -22.47 4.22
CA VAL A 263 0.39 -21.14 4.25
C VAL A 263 1.16 -20.22 5.21
N MET A 264 1.57 -20.72 6.38
CA MET A 264 2.45 -19.96 7.30
C MET A 264 3.77 -19.55 6.63
N TRP A 265 4.39 -20.47 5.88
CA TRP A 265 5.57 -20.15 5.08
C TRP A 265 5.27 -19.20 3.92
N GLY A 266 4.09 -19.26 3.32
CA GLY A 266 3.61 -18.28 2.34
C GLY A 266 3.57 -16.86 2.91
N PHE A 267 3.03 -16.68 4.12
CA PHE A 267 3.05 -15.39 4.81
C PHE A 267 4.48 -14.94 5.18
N ARG A 268 5.33 -15.86 5.65
CA ARG A 268 6.76 -15.58 5.93
C ARG A 268 7.52 -15.16 4.67
N TRP A 269 7.26 -15.84 3.56
CA TRP A 269 7.82 -15.49 2.26
C TRP A 269 7.31 -14.13 1.76
N LEU A 270 6.05 -13.81 2.02
CA LEU A 270 5.48 -12.50 1.71
C LEU A 270 6.18 -11.38 2.48
N ILE A 271 6.29 -11.46 3.82
CA ILE A 271 7.00 -10.42 4.60
C ILE A 271 8.49 -10.33 4.23
N PHE A 272 9.13 -11.47 3.96
CA PHE A 272 10.51 -11.49 3.48
C PHE A 272 10.67 -10.66 2.19
N ARG A 273 9.81 -10.90 1.20
CA ARG A 273 9.84 -10.17 -0.08
C ARG A 273 9.49 -8.70 0.06
N ILE A 274 8.51 -8.37 0.90
CA ILE A 274 8.12 -6.97 1.13
C ILE A 274 9.33 -6.19 1.67
N MET A 275 9.96 -6.69 2.72
CA MET A 275 11.06 -6.01 3.39
C MET A 275 12.31 -5.95 2.53
N LEU A 276 12.72 -7.09 1.98
CA LEU A 276 13.91 -7.14 1.14
C LEU A 276 13.72 -6.31 -0.14
N GLY A 277 12.54 -6.36 -0.75
CA GLY A 277 12.21 -5.56 -1.92
C GLY A 277 12.25 -4.06 -1.66
N ALA A 278 11.74 -3.61 -0.50
CA ALA A 278 11.80 -2.22 -0.04
C ALA A 278 13.25 -1.76 0.24
N GLY A 279 14.05 -2.57 0.94
CA GLY A 279 15.44 -2.21 1.23
C GLY A 279 16.31 -2.16 -0.02
N LEU A 280 16.17 -3.13 -0.93
CA LEU A 280 16.96 -3.19 -2.16
C LEU A 280 16.64 -2.01 -3.08
N ILE A 281 15.37 -1.62 -3.23
CA ILE A 281 15.01 -0.50 -4.08
C ILE A 281 15.51 0.84 -3.52
N LYS A 282 15.59 0.99 -2.19
CA LYS A 282 16.17 2.19 -1.56
C LYS A 282 17.66 2.32 -1.86
N ILE A 283 18.44 1.26 -1.63
CA ILE A 283 19.87 1.26 -1.96
C ILE A 283 20.08 1.49 -3.46
N ARG A 284 19.27 0.89 -4.34
CA ARG A 284 19.44 0.98 -5.79
C ARG A 284 18.93 2.28 -6.39
N GLY A 285 17.87 2.86 -5.83
CA GLY A 285 17.10 3.96 -6.40
C GLY A 285 17.77 5.32 -6.26
N ASP A 286 18.12 5.72 -5.04
CA ASP A 286 18.57 7.09 -4.76
C ASP A 286 19.90 7.13 -3.99
N ARG A 287 20.74 8.11 -4.32
CA ARG A 287 22.01 8.34 -3.62
C ARG A 287 21.81 8.73 -2.16
N CYS A 288 20.72 9.45 -1.82
CA CYS A 288 20.50 9.86 -0.42
C CYS A 288 20.41 8.67 0.54
N TRP A 289 20.01 7.48 0.07
CA TRP A 289 19.92 6.29 0.91
C TRP A 289 21.31 5.78 1.26
N ARG A 290 22.24 5.85 0.31
CA ARG A 290 23.65 5.47 0.50
C ARG A 290 24.41 6.52 1.31
N ASP A 291 24.05 7.79 1.15
CA ASP A 291 24.64 8.91 1.89
C ASP A 291 24.02 9.11 3.28
N LEU A 292 23.00 8.31 3.63
CA LEU A 292 22.25 8.34 4.90
C LEU A 292 21.48 9.65 5.18
N THR A 293 21.12 10.42 4.14
CA THR A 293 20.49 11.74 4.25
C THR A 293 19.01 11.76 3.84
N CYS A 294 18.42 10.64 3.40
CA CYS A 294 17.03 10.67 2.92
C CYS A 294 16.02 11.13 3.98
N MET A 295 16.26 10.82 5.26
CA MET A 295 15.37 11.21 6.35
C MET A 295 15.37 12.72 6.63
N ASP A 296 16.39 13.45 6.16
CA ASP A 296 16.43 14.92 6.23
C ASP A 296 15.29 15.56 5.42
N PHE A 297 14.78 14.86 4.41
CA PHE A 297 13.72 15.36 3.52
C PHE A 297 12.40 14.60 3.68
N HIS A 298 12.46 13.32 4.05
CA HIS A 298 11.31 12.42 3.95
C HIS A 298 10.08 12.93 4.71
N TYR A 299 10.23 13.33 5.98
CA TYR A 299 9.10 13.77 6.82
C TYR A 299 8.28 14.92 6.24
N GLU A 300 8.91 15.91 5.62
CA GLU A 300 8.22 17.06 5.00
C GLU A 300 7.59 16.68 3.66
N THR A 301 8.24 15.77 2.93
CA THR A 301 7.88 15.43 1.55
C THR A 301 6.92 14.24 1.42
N GLN A 302 6.66 13.49 2.50
CA GLN A 302 5.69 12.39 2.59
C GLN A 302 4.33 12.73 1.98
N PRO A 303 3.64 11.81 1.27
CA PRO A 303 2.38 12.10 0.57
C PRO A 303 1.35 12.87 1.41
N VAL A 304 1.08 12.38 2.62
CA VAL A 304 0.26 13.07 3.63
C VAL A 304 1.00 13.02 4.96
N PRO A 305 1.80 14.04 5.31
CA PRO A 305 2.52 14.05 6.57
C PRO A 305 1.54 14.22 7.73
N ASN A 306 1.92 13.75 8.91
CA ASN A 306 1.13 13.87 10.13
C ASN A 306 1.77 14.88 11.11
N PRO A 307 1.12 15.20 12.24
CA PRO A 307 1.70 16.13 13.22
C PRO A 307 3.04 15.69 13.80
N VAL A 308 3.28 14.38 13.91
CA VAL A 308 4.54 13.85 14.44
C VAL A 308 5.67 14.07 13.44
N ALA A 309 5.42 13.90 12.14
CA ALA A 309 6.37 14.18 11.07
C ALA A 309 6.89 15.63 11.12
N TYR A 310 6.05 16.59 11.47
CA TYR A 310 6.45 18.00 11.65
C TYR A 310 7.54 18.17 12.72
N PHE A 311 7.42 17.45 13.84
CA PHE A 311 8.43 17.48 14.90
C PHE A 311 9.65 16.63 14.56
N LEU A 312 9.46 15.43 14.02
CA LEU A 312 10.54 14.52 13.63
C LEU A 312 11.44 15.13 12.55
N HIS A 313 10.89 15.92 11.62
CA HIS A 313 11.67 16.64 10.61
C HIS A 313 12.69 17.62 11.21
N ARG A 314 12.55 18.00 12.49
CA ARG A 314 13.46 18.90 13.19
C ARG A 314 14.49 18.17 14.04
N SER A 315 14.51 16.85 14.00
CA SER A 315 15.50 16.05 14.71
C SER A 315 16.92 16.36 14.21
N PRO A 316 17.95 16.19 15.05
CA PRO A 316 19.33 16.41 14.64
C PRO A 316 19.76 15.46 13.51
N TRP A 317 20.72 15.89 12.70
CA TRP A 317 21.25 15.12 11.55
C TRP A 317 21.73 13.71 11.92
N TRP A 318 22.29 13.51 13.12
CA TRP A 318 22.78 12.19 13.55
C TRP A 318 21.62 11.21 13.79
N PHE A 319 20.46 11.72 14.20
CA PHE A 319 19.26 10.92 14.40
C PHE A 319 18.72 10.46 13.04
N HIS A 320 18.64 11.34 12.05
CA HIS A 320 18.23 10.99 10.68
C HIS A 320 19.14 9.96 9.99
N ARG A 321 20.45 10.04 10.23
CA ARG A 321 21.39 9.00 9.78
C ARG A 321 21.15 7.66 10.47
N PHE A 322 20.93 7.68 11.78
CA PHE A 322 20.60 6.47 12.55
C PHE A 322 19.28 5.83 12.08
N GLU A 323 18.25 6.63 11.81
CA GLU A 323 16.98 6.17 11.24
C GLU A 323 17.18 5.53 9.88
N THR A 324 17.99 6.16 9.02
CA THR A 324 18.32 5.61 7.70
C THR A 324 19.07 4.28 7.83
N LEU A 325 20.05 4.18 8.73
CA LEU A 325 20.77 2.93 8.98
C LEU A 325 19.85 1.83 9.54
N SER A 326 18.95 2.20 10.43
CA SER A 326 17.95 1.29 11.03
C SER A 326 16.98 0.77 9.97
N ASN A 327 16.52 1.61 9.04
CA ASN A 327 15.76 1.17 7.85
C ASN A 327 16.53 0.09 7.07
N HIS A 328 17.80 0.33 6.74
CA HIS A 328 18.62 -0.65 6.03
C HIS A 328 18.75 -1.96 6.80
N PHE A 329 18.99 -1.91 8.11
CA PHE A 329 19.09 -3.11 8.93
C PHE A 329 17.78 -3.91 8.95
N LEU A 330 16.66 -3.24 9.21
CA LEU A 330 15.32 -3.86 9.32
C LEU A 330 14.81 -4.40 7.98
N GLU A 331 15.18 -3.78 6.87
CA GLU A 331 14.71 -4.18 5.53
C GLU A 331 15.67 -5.12 4.79
N LEU A 332 16.97 -5.11 5.08
CA LEU A 332 17.96 -5.93 4.36
C LEU A 332 18.55 -7.06 5.19
N VAL A 333 18.69 -6.92 6.50
CA VAL A 333 19.32 -7.93 7.35
C VAL A 333 18.27 -8.76 8.09
N VAL A 334 17.35 -8.09 8.77
CA VAL A 334 16.31 -8.75 9.59
C VAL A 334 15.43 -9.74 8.81
N PRO A 335 15.13 -9.58 7.51
CA PRO A 335 14.39 -10.61 6.76
C PRO A 335 15.03 -12.00 6.78
N PHE A 336 16.36 -12.07 6.78
CA PHE A 336 17.07 -13.36 6.80
C PHE A 336 16.89 -14.13 8.11
N PHE A 337 16.49 -13.46 9.20
CA PHE A 337 16.23 -14.11 10.49
C PHE A 337 15.09 -15.14 10.44
N ILE A 338 14.20 -15.06 9.45
CA ILE A 338 13.17 -16.08 9.18
C ILE A 338 13.79 -17.47 9.01
N PHE A 339 14.98 -17.56 8.42
CA PHE A 339 15.66 -18.82 8.12
C PHE A 339 16.57 -19.32 9.25
N LEU A 340 16.79 -18.52 10.30
CA LEU A 340 17.74 -18.81 11.39
C LEU A 340 17.09 -19.51 12.59
N GLY A 341 16.03 -20.29 12.34
CA GLY A 341 15.31 -21.05 13.35
C GLY A 341 14.25 -20.25 14.15
N ARG A 342 13.58 -20.93 15.08
CA ARG A 342 12.38 -20.42 15.76
C ARG A 342 12.60 -19.08 16.47
N ARG A 343 13.68 -18.97 17.27
CA ARG A 343 13.93 -17.77 18.09
C ARG A 343 14.15 -16.54 17.21
N MET A 344 14.96 -16.67 16.16
CA MET A 344 15.23 -15.59 15.24
C MET A 344 14.01 -15.23 14.39
N CYS A 345 13.17 -16.20 14.03
CA CYS A 345 11.89 -15.93 13.38
C CYS A 345 10.96 -15.07 14.26
N ILE A 346 10.88 -15.35 15.57
CA ILE A 346 10.11 -14.51 16.51
C ILE A 346 10.71 -13.10 16.60
N VAL A 347 12.03 -12.98 16.70
CA VAL A 347 12.73 -11.68 16.71
C VAL A 347 12.45 -10.91 15.42
N HIS A 348 12.47 -11.57 14.26
CA HIS A 348 12.07 -10.97 12.99
C HIS A 348 10.65 -10.39 13.09
N GLY A 349 9.66 -11.20 13.46
CA GLY A 349 8.28 -10.77 13.57
C GLY A 349 8.13 -9.57 14.50
N ALA A 350 8.78 -9.59 15.67
CA ALA A 350 8.72 -8.49 16.64
C ALA A 350 9.35 -7.20 16.11
N LEU A 351 10.53 -7.29 15.50
CA LEU A 351 11.21 -6.14 14.90
C LEU A 351 10.42 -5.55 13.73
N GLN A 352 9.81 -6.39 12.89
CA GLN A 352 8.98 -5.92 11.78
C GLN A 352 7.70 -5.25 12.28
N VAL A 353 7.00 -5.82 13.26
CA VAL A 353 5.82 -5.19 13.85
C VAL A 353 6.18 -3.84 14.47
N LEU A 354 7.26 -3.78 15.25
CA LEU A 354 7.73 -2.53 15.85
C LEU A 354 8.07 -1.49 14.78
N PHE A 355 8.78 -1.89 13.73
CA PHE A 355 9.13 -1.01 12.62
C PHE A 355 7.89 -0.43 11.95
N GLN A 356 6.89 -1.27 11.63
CA GLN A 356 5.63 -0.80 11.03
C GLN A 356 4.85 0.14 11.97
N VAL A 357 4.85 -0.10 13.29
CA VAL A 357 4.22 0.79 14.27
C VAL A 357 4.90 2.16 14.29
N VAL A 358 6.23 2.21 14.27
CA VAL A 358 6.98 3.48 14.17
C VAL A 358 6.62 4.23 12.88
N LEU A 359 6.51 3.53 11.75
CA LEU A 359 6.08 4.13 10.48
C LEU A 359 4.64 4.68 10.55
N ILE A 360 3.71 3.99 11.20
CA ILE A 360 2.32 4.46 11.42
C ILE A 360 2.30 5.75 12.26
N ILE A 361 3.10 5.79 13.33
CA ILE A 361 3.17 6.96 14.23
C ILE A 361 3.80 8.15 13.49
N SER A 362 4.77 7.89 12.61
CA SER A 362 5.58 8.93 11.98
C SER A 362 5.05 9.48 10.64
N GLY A 363 4.01 8.88 10.06
CA GLY A 363 3.41 9.37 8.81
C GLY A 363 2.11 8.65 8.43
N ASN A 364 1.32 9.24 7.51
CA ASN A 364 0.12 8.56 6.98
C ASN A 364 0.45 7.83 5.69
N LEU A 365 0.62 6.50 5.76
CA LEU A 365 0.86 5.62 4.61
C LEU A 365 -0.36 4.74 4.29
N SER A 366 -1.58 5.28 4.38
CA SER A 366 -2.81 4.50 4.19
C SER A 366 -2.85 3.30 5.16
N PHE A 367 -3.41 2.17 4.74
CA PHE A 367 -3.38 0.88 5.43
C PHE A 367 -2.14 0.02 5.10
N LEU A 368 -1.14 0.54 4.37
CA LEU A 368 0.06 -0.22 3.94
C LEU A 368 0.81 -0.85 5.14
N ASN A 369 1.12 -0.03 6.14
CA ASN A 369 1.90 -0.49 7.30
C ASN A 369 1.10 -1.54 8.11
N TRP A 370 -0.20 -1.32 8.27
CA TRP A 370 -1.12 -2.26 8.92
C TRP A 370 -1.19 -3.60 8.18
N LEU A 371 -1.27 -3.54 6.85
CA LEU A 371 -1.26 -4.72 5.99
C LEU A 371 0.08 -5.46 6.05
N THR A 372 1.18 -4.74 6.25
CA THR A 372 2.53 -5.32 6.36
C THR A 372 2.79 -5.97 7.73
N ILE A 373 2.09 -5.53 8.77
CA ILE A 373 2.04 -6.23 10.06
C ILE A 373 1.43 -7.62 9.91
N VAL A 374 0.37 -7.78 9.10
CA VAL A 374 -0.35 -9.07 8.94
C VAL A 374 0.60 -10.25 8.65
N PRO A 375 1.41 -10.28 7.58
CA PRO A 375 2.30 -11.41 7.32
C PRO A 375 3.39 -11.60 8.38
N SER A 376 3.79 -10.53 9.08
CA SER A 376 4.75 -10.61 10.20
C SER A 376 4.21 -11.46 11.36
N LEU A 377 2.88 -11.50 11.54
CA LEU A 377 2.24 -12.30 12.59
C LEU A 377 2.45 -13.81 12.42
N ALA A 378 2.71 -14.29 11.21
CA ALA A 378 3.00 -15.70 10.94
C ALA A 378 4.35 -16.19 11.55
N CYS A 379 5.13 -15.27 12.12
CA CYS A 379 6.37 -15.58 12.82
C CYS A 379 6.16 -15.99 14.29
N PHE A 380 5.00 -15.67 14.87
CA PHE A 380 4.67 -16.05 16.24
C PHE A 380 3.89 -17.37 16.23
N ASP A 381 4.27 -18.29 17.09
CA ASP A 381 3.53 -19.54 17.31
C ASP A 381 2.63 -19.43 18.56
N ASP A 382 1.80 -20.44 18.80
CA ASP A 382 0.85 -20.45 19.92
C ASP A 382 1.55 -20.31 21.28
N ALA A 383 2.75 -20.90 21.43
CA ALA A 383 3.57 -20.73 22.63
C ALA A 383 3.99 -19.27 22.88
N THR A 384 4.22 -18.50 21.81
CA THR A 384 4.61 -17.09 21.89
C THR A 384 3.40 -16.18 22.10
N LEU A 385 2.30 -16.41 21.38
CA LEU A 385 1.08 -15.61 21.51
C LEU A 385 0.25 -15.94 22.75
N GLY A 386 0.46 -17.10 23.38
CA GLY A 386 -0.32 -17.59 24.51
C GLY A 386 -0.36 -16.66 25.74
N GLY A 387 0.56 -15.71 25.86
CA GLY A 387 0.55 -14.68 26.90
C GLY A 387 -0.47 -13.56 26.65
N LEU A 388 -0.82 -13.30 25.39
CA LEU A 388 -1.79 -12.26 24.99
C LEU A 388 -3.25 -12.72 25.16
N PHE A 389 -3.47 -14.03 25.31
CA PHE A 389 -4.78 -14.61 25.49
C PHE A 389 -5.04 -14.89 26.97
N PRO A 390 -6.17 -14.43 27.53
CA PRO A 390 -6.47 -14.64 28.93
C PRO A 390 -6.66 -16.12 29.24
N SER A 391 -6.15 -16.55 30.39
CA SER A 391 -6.30 -17.91 30.90
C SER A 391 -7.64 -18.06 31.62
N GLY A 392 -8.32 -19.18 31.43
CA GLY A 392 -9.60 -19.47 32.09
C GLY A 392 -10.36 -20.60 31.41
N PRO A 393 -11.20 -21.35 32.16
CA PRO A 393 -11.97 -22.47 31.60
C PRO A 393 -12.81 -22.02 30.40
N GLY A 394 -12.74 -22.75 29.30
CA GLY A 394 -13.54 -22.48 28.10
C GLY A 394 -13.06 -21.29 27.25
N ARG A 395 -12.02 -20.55 27.65
CA ARG A 395 -11.41 -19.50 26.81
C ARG A 395 -10.57 -20.11 25.69
N LEU A 396 -10.27 -19.33 24.65
CA LEU A 396 -9.51 -19.78 23.47
C LEU A 396 -8.19 -20.49 23.81
N LYS A 397 -7.43 -19.96 24.78
CA LYS A 397 -6.17 -20.57 25.23
C LYS A 397 -6.37 -21.97 25.83
N ASP A 398 -7.38 -22.13 26.68
CA ASP A 398 -7.74 -23.42 27.29
C ASP A 398 -8.21 -24.42 26.24
N GLN A 399 -9.00 -23.97 25.26
CA GLN A 399 -9.44 -24.82 24.14
C GLN A 399 -8.26 -25.30 23.28
N VAL A 400 -7.29 -24.44 22.97
CA VAL A 400 -6.10 -24.84 22.22
C VAL A 400 -5.21 -25.80 23.02
N LEU A 401 -5.06 -25.57 24.33
CA LEU A 401 -4.35 -26.51 25.22
C LEU A 401 -4.99 -27.90 25.17
N LYS A 402 -6.32 -27.99 25.28
CA LYS A 402 -7.07 -29.25 25.17
C LYS A 402 -6.87 -29.93 23.83
N ILE A 403 -6.95 -29.19 22.72
CA ILE A 403 -6.67 -29.72 21.37
C ILE A 403 -5.25 -30.30 21.29
N GLN A 404 -4.25 -29.59 21.82
CA GLN A 404 -2.86 -30.04 21.80
C GLN A 404 -2.64 -31.27 22.71
N GLU A 405 -3.29 -31.34 23.87
CA GLU A 405 -3.25 -32.50 24.77
C GLU A 405 -3.91 -33.73 24.14
N GLU A 406 -5.10 -33.57 23.55
CA GLU A 406 -5.82 -34.61 22.79
C GLU A 406 -4.93 -35.16 21.66
N GLU A 407 -4.29 -34.29 20.87
CA GLU A 407 -3.36 -34.67 19.80
C GLU A 407 -2.14 -35.45 20.32
N THR A 408 -1.68 -35.15 21.54
CA THR A 408 -0.57 -35.88 22.18
C THR A 408 -0.95 -37.29 22.57
N ARG A 409 -2.18 -37.45 23.06
CA ARG A 409 -2.71 -38.73 23.54
C ARG A 409 -3.16 -39.63 22.38
N GLY A 410 -2.95 -39.22 21.12
CA GLY A 410 -3.41 -39.95 19.95
C GLY A 410 -4.92 -39.83 19.68
N ALA A 411 -5.65 -39.11 20.53
CA ALA A 411 -7.08 -38.86 20.39
C ALA A 411 -7.33 -37.72 19.38
N ARG A 412 -7.01 -37.96 18.10
CA ARG A 412 -7.30 -36.98 17.04
C ARG A 412 -8.81 -36.89 16.83
N ALA A 413 -9.31 -35.66 16.67
CA ALA A 413 -10.67 -35.43 16.20
C ALA A 413 -10.93 -36.25 14.93
N PRO A 414 -12.14 -36.83 14.75
CA PRO A 414 -12.45 -37.68 13.61
C PRO A 414 -12.22 -36.92 12.31
N ARG A 415 -11.14 -37.29 11.59
CA ARG A 415 -10.82 -36.81 10.26
C ARG A 415 -11.08 -37.94 9.29
N THR A 416 -11.90 -37.69 8.27
CA THR A 416 -11.99 -38.64 7.16
C THR A 416 -10.62 -38.70 6.47
N ARG A 417 -10.15 -39.91 6.16
CA ARG A 417 -8.88 -40.12 5.45
C ARG A 417 -8.86 -39.31 4.14
N ALA A 418 -9.99 -39.31 3.43
CA ALA A 418 -10.20 -38.51 2.21
C ALA A 418 -10.03 -37.01 2.44
N GLY A 419 -10.63 -36.44 3.49
CA GLY A 419 -10.52 -35.00 3.79
C GLY A 419 -9.09 -34.56 4.16
N SER A 420 -8.36 -35.40 4.91
CA SER A 420 -6.95 -35.13 5.24
C SER A 420 -6.06 -35.18 4.01
N VAL A 421 -6.25 -36.16 3.12
CA VAL A 421 -5.50 -36.28 1.86
C VAL A 421 -5.81 -35.10 0.95
N ALA A 422 -7.10 -34.79 0.73
CA ALA A 422 -7.50 -33.65 -0.09
C ALA A 422 -6.88 -32.33 0.40
N ARG A 423 -6.91 -32.09 1.72
CA ARG A 423 -6.28 -30.89 2.31
C ARG A 423 -4.76 -30.89 2.15
N GLY A 424 -4.11 -32.04 2.29
CA GLY A 424 -2.69 -32.21 2.02
C GLY A 424 -2.34 -31.86 0.58
N THR A 425 -3.09 -32.39 -0.38
CA THR A 425 -2.93 -32.14 -1.82
C THR A 425 -3.11 -30.65 -2.14
N VAL A 426 -4.16 -30.00 -1.61
CA VAL A 426 -4.38 -28.56 -1.81
C VAL A 426 -3.22 -27.73 -1.27
N ASN A 427 -2.71 -28.05 -0.07
CA ASN A 427 -1.56 -27.36 0.51
C ASN A 427 -0.29 -27.56 -0.34
N LEU A 428 -0.05 -28.77 -0.85
CA LEU A 428 1.10 -29.06 -1.71
C LEU A 428 0.99 -28.30 -3.04
N ALA A 429 -0.17 -28.34 -3.68
CA ALA A 429 -0.44 -27.62 -4.92
C ALA A 429 -0.24 -26.10 -4.73
N LEU A 430 -0.72 -25.53 -3.62
CA LEU A 430 -0.48 -24.13 -3.27
C LEU A 430 1.02 -23.83 -3.12
N GLY A 431 1.76 -24.71 -2.45
CA GLY A 431 3.22 -24.57 -2.28
C GLY A 431 3.95 -24.55 -3.62
N ILE A 432 3.60 -25.47 -4.52
CA ILE A 432 4.15 -25.53 -5.88
C ILE A 432 3.80 -24.27 -6.67
N LEU A 433 2.55 -23.81 -6.62
CA LEU A 433 2.09 -22.60 -7.29
C LEU A 433 2.85 -21.37 -6.82
N VAL A 434 2.99 -21.17 -5.49
CA VAL A 434 3.72 -20.03 -4.93
C VAL A 434 5.20 -20.10 -5.30
N ALA A 435 5.81 -21.28 -5.30
CA ALA A 435 7.21 -21.45 -5.71
C ALA A 435 7.40 -21.09 -7.19
N TRP A 436 6.51 -21.57 -8.07
CA TRP A 436 6.56 -21.28 -9.51
C TRP A 436 6.36 -19.79 -9.80
N LEU A 437 5.34 -19.15 -9.21
CA LEU A 437 5.10 -17.72 -9.37
C LEU A 437 6.22 -16.84 -8.75
N SER A 438 7.01 -17.39 -7.81
CA SER A 438 8.14 -16.68 -7.21
C SER A 438 9.35 -16.57 -8.13
N ILE A 439 9.46 -17.38 -9.19
CA ILE A 439 10.61 -17.36 -10.13
C ILE A 439 10.84 -15.95 -10.72
N PRO A 440 9.87 -15.31 -11.41
CA PRO A 440 10.08 -13.97 -11.96
C PRO A 440 10.34 -12.92 -10.88
N VAL A 441 9.75 -13.08 -9.69
CA VAL A 441 9.95 -12.16 -8.56
C VAL A 441 11.38 -12.23 -8.04
N VAL A 442 11.92 -13.43 -7.85
CA VAL A 442 13.32 -13.63 -7.40
C VAL A 442 14.28 -13.11 -8.45
N LEU A 443 14.05 -13.38 -9.74
CA LEU A 443 14.86 -12.83 -10.83
C LEU A 443 14.85 -11.28 -10.82
N ASN A 444 13.71 -10.65 -10.57
CA ASN A 444 13.61 -9.20 -10.44
C ASN A 444 14.35 -8.66 -9.19
N LEU A 445 14.29 -9.34 -8.05
CA LEU A 445 15.00 -8.95 -6.83
C LEU A 445 16.52 -9.07 -6.98
N LEU A 446 16.99 -10.09 -7.71
CA LEU A 446 18.41 -10.28 -8.03
C LEU A 446 18.90 -9.31 -9.12
N SER A 447 18.00 -8.76 -9.93
CA SER A 447 18.35 -7.80 -10.98
C SER A 447 18.87 -6.47 -10.41
N PRO A 448 19.97 -5.92 -10.97
CA PRO A 448 20.41 -4.56 -10.67
C PRO A 448 19.38 -3.49 -11.07
N ARG A 449 18.50 -3.79 -12.03
CA ARG A 449 17.42 -2.92 -12.53
C ARG A 449 16.06 -3.41 -12.03
N GLN A 450 15.96 -3.71 -10.75
CA GLN A 450 14.72 -4.13 -10.10
C GLN A 450 13.58 -3.16 -10.42
N VAL A 451 12.45 -3.69 -10.90
CA VAL A 451 11.21 -2.95 -11.10
C VAL A 451 10.37 -3.03 -9.83
N MET A 452 9.84 -1.87 -9.40
CA MET A 452 9.06 -1.73 -8.17
C MET A 452 7.58 -2.05 -8.40
N ASN A 453 6.93 -2.68 -7.41
CA ASN A 453 5.49 -2.91 -7.36
C ASN A 453 4.91 -3.57 -8.63
N SER A 454 5.68 -4.48 -9.23
CA SER A 454 5.27 -5.18 -10.45
C SER A 454 4.47 -6.43 -10.10
N SER A 455 3.31 -6.55 -10.75
CA SER A 455 2.57 -7.80 -10.88
C SER A 455 3.00 -8.53 -12.14
N PHE A 456 3.17 -9.85 -12.04
CA PHE A 456 3.55 -10.72 -13.16
C PHE A 456 2.39 -11.58 -13.66
N ASN A 457 1.19 -11.42 -13.10
CA ASN A 457 -0.02 -12.14 -13.50
C ASN A 457 -1.29 -11.30 -13.29
N PRO A 458 -2.39 -11.61 -14.02
CA PRO A 458 -3.63 -10.84 -13.92
C PRO A 458 -4.29 -10.85 -12.53
N LEU A 459 -4.09 -11.93 -11.78
CA LEU A 459 -4.65 -12.09 -10.43
C LEU A 459 -3.88 -11.33 -9.37
N ARG A 460 -2.72 -10.74 -9.73
CA ARG A 460 -1.82 -10.00 -8.83
C ARG A 460 -1.44 -10.81 -7.59
N ILE A 461 -1.13 -12.10 -7.79
CA ILE A 461 -0.68 -13.02 -6.73
C ILE A 461 0.83 -13.23 -6.86
N VAL A 462 1.59 -13.10 -5.77
CA VAL A 462 3.06 -13.16 -5.77
C VAL A 462 3.69 -12.04 -6.61
N ASN A 463 3.78 -10.86 -6.00
CA ASN A 463 4.31 -9.65 -6.62
C ASN A 463 5.68 -9.25 -6.04
N THR A 464 6.26 -8.22 -6.65
CA THR A 464 7.38 -7.47 -6.08
C THR A 464 6.83 -6.26 -5.34
N TYR A 465 7.43 -5.91 -4.21
CA TYR A 465 7.03 -4.74 -3.43
C TYR A 465 8.22 -3.82 -3.22
N GLY A 466 8.00 -2.52 -3.32
CA GLY A 466 8.98 -1.52 -2.93
C GLY A 466 8.30 -0.21 -2.57
N ALA A 467 8.94 0.53 -1.68
CA ALA A 467 8.43 1.81 -1.20
C ALA A 467 9.57 2.81 -1.12
N PHE A 468 9.32 4.03 -1.60
CA PHE A 468 10.21 5.17 -1.43
C PHE A 468 11.67 4.95 -1.92
N GLY A 469 11.84 4.23 -3.04
CA GLY A 469 13.15 4.05 -3.66
C GLY A 469 13.82 5.38 -4.06
N SER A 470 13.02 6.42 -4.28
CA SER A 470 13.46 7.81 -4.49
C SER A 470 12.70 8.75 -3.57
N ILE A 471 13.38 9.78 -3.08
CA ILE A 471 12.81 10.75 -2.13
C ILE A 471 12.83 12.13 -2.74
N THR A 472 11.70 12.82 -2.74
CA THR A 472 11.67 14.23 -3.18
C THR A 472 12.39 15.11 -2.15
N ARG A 473 13.10 16.15 -2.61
CA ARG A 473 13.82 17.08 -1.72
C ARG A 473 13.00 18.33 -1.38
N GLU A 474 12.01 18.64 -2.20
CA GLU A 474 11.13 19.78 -2.03
C GLU A 474 9.68 19.31 -2.03
N ARG A 475 8.87 19.89 -1.16
CA ARG A 475 7.42 19.67 -1.17
C ARG A 475 6.77 20.69 -2.11
N THR A 476 6.25 20.21 -3.22
CA THR A 476 5.43 21.02 -4.13
C THR A 476 3.98 20.56 -4.09
N GLU A 477 3.06 21.50 -4.29
CA GLU A 477 1.63 21.28 -4.16
C GLU A 477 0.86 22.03 -5.23
N ILE A 478 -0.18 21.39 -5.75
CA ILE A 478 -1.18 22.04 -6.59
C ILE A 478 -2.32 22.50 -5.69
N ILE A 479 -2.70 23.77 -5.82
CA ILE A 479 -3.86 24.39 -5.18
C ILE A 479 -4.86 24.74 -6.26
N LEU A 480 -6.07 24.17 -6.17
CA LEU A 480 -7.16 24.49 -7.07
C LEU A 480 -7.86 25.74 -6.56
N GLN A 481 -8.09 26.70 -7.45
CA GLN A 481 -8.73 27.96 -7.11
C GLN A 481 -9.89 28.24 -8.04
N GLY A 482 -10.97 28.81 -7.51
CA GLY A 482 -12.10 29.32 -8.29
C GLY A 482 -12.25 30.83 -8.17
N THR A 483 -12.85 31.47 -9.16
CA THR A 483 -13.25 32.88 -9.09
C THR A 483 -14.60 33.11 -9.79
N ALA A 484 -15.41 33.98 -9.22
CA ALA A 484 -16.66 34.47 -9.83
C ALA A 484 -16.41 35.69 -10.76
N SER A 485 -15.19 36.23 -10.79
CA SER A 485 -14.85 37.40 -11.60
C SER A 485 -15.10 37.16 -13.09
N ALA A 486 -15.60 38.18 -13.79
CA ALA A 486 -15.90 38.08 -15.22
C ALA A 486 -14.63 37.86 -16.06
N ASN A 487 -13.54 38.53 -15.72
CA ASN A 487 -12.24 38.42 -16.39
C ASN A 487 -11.20 37.82 -15.46
N ALA A 488 -10.80 36.57 -15.70
CA ALA A 488 -9.80 35.85 -14.92
C ALA A 488 -8.41 36.51 -14.86
N SER A 489 -8.09 37.38 -15.83
CA SER A 489 -6.79 38.07 -15.91
C SER A 489 -6.80 39.44 -15.25
N ALA A 490 -7.94 39.90 -14.73
CA ALA A 490 -8.02 41.19 -14.07
C ALA A 490 -7.21 41.17 -12.75
N PRO A 491 -6.37 42.20 -12.46
CA PRO A 491 -5.48 42.22 -11.29
C PRO A 491 -6.21 42.09 -9.94
N ASP A 492 -7.46 42.53 -9.89
CA ASP A 492 -8.38 42.54 -8.75
C ASP A 492 -9.22 41.27 -8.64
N SER A 493 -9.01 40.28 -9.51
CA SER A 493 -9.76 39.02 -9.47
C SER A 493 -9.50 38.27 -8.16
N ALA A 494 -10.54 38.12 -7.35
CA ALA A 494 -10.48 37.36 -6.11
C ALA A 494 -10.52 35.86 -6.43
N TRP A 495 -9.41 35.16 -6.15
CA TRP A 495 -9.29 33.72 -6.30
C TRP A 495 -9.38 33.05 -4.92
N GLU A 496 -10.28 32.09 -4.79
CA GLU A 496 -10.54 31.39 -3.54
C GLU A 496 -10.06 29.93 -3.63
N ASP A 497 -9.35 29.46 -2.60
CA ASP A 497 -8.74 28.13 -2.53
C ASP A 497 -9.81 27.07 -2.22
N TYR A 498 -9.83 25.98 -3.00
CA TYR A 498 -10.48 24.73 -2.62
C TYR A 498 -9.57 23.95 -1.66
N GLU A 499 -10.12 23.42 -0.57
CA GLU A 499 -9.33 22.67 0.43
C GLU A 499 -9.63 21.17 0.37
N PHE A 500 -8.58 20.36 0.33
CA PHE A 500 -8.65 18.90 0.34
C PHE A 500 -8.82 18.33 1.76
N LYS A 501 -9.06 17.03 1.92
CA LYS A 501 -9.39 16.46 3.24
C LYS A 501 -8.22 16.29 4.19
N CYS A 502 -6.99 16.13 3.71
CA CYS A 502 -5.81 15.89 4.53
C CYS A 502 -4.50 16.40 3.91
N LYS A 503 -4.45 16.52 2.58
CA LYS A 503 -3.31 17.10 1.85
C LYS A 503 -3.01 18.52 2.37
N PRO A 504 -1.72 18.94 2.41
CA PRO A 504 -1.35 20.32 2.65
C PRO A 504 -2.07 21.33 1.73
N GLY A 505 -2.67 22.35 2.35
CA GLY A 505 -3.46 23.41 1.72
C GLY A 505 -3.25 24.72 2.48
N ASP A 506 -4.22 25.17 3.27
CA ASP A 506 -4.06 26.33 4.17
C ASP A 506 -2.79 26.21 5.06
N PRO A 507 -1.88 27.20 5.04
CA PRO A 507 -0.69 27.22 5.88
C PRO A 507 -0.92 27.13 7.39
N ARG A 508 -2.10 27.54 7.89
CA ARG A 508 -2.49 27.45 9.31
C ARG A 508 -3.05 26.08 9.69
N ARG A 509 -3.37 25.25 8.70
CA ARG A 509 -3.94 23.94 8.95
C ARG A 509 -2.87 22.98 9.47
N ARG A 510 -3.17 22.40 10.63
CA ARG A 510 -2.37 21.31 11.20
C ARG A 510 -2.42 20.07 10.30
N PRO A 511 -1.29 19.37 10.05
CA PRO A 511 -1.29 18.09 9.34
C PRO A 511 -2.24 17.06 9.98
N CYS A 512 -2.86 16.20 9.20
CA CYS A 512 -3.89 15.28 9.69
C CYS A 512 -3.31 13.96 10.22
N LEU A 513 -4.05 13.29 11.12
CA LEU A 513 -3.80 11.91 11.53
C LEU A 513 -4.96 11.06 11.02
N ILE A 514 -4.70 10.18 10.05
CA ILE A 514 -5.76 9.43 9.36
C ILE A 514 -5.50 7.93 9.18
N SER A 515 -4.28 7.44 9.42
CA SER A 515 -4.00 6.00 9.28
C SER A 515 -4.95 5.18 10.16
N PRO A 516 -5.58 4.10 9.65
CA PRO A 516 -5.33 3.41 8.37
C PRO A 516 -6.14 3.90 7.15
N TYR A 517 -6.96 4.95 7.28
CA TYR A 517 -7.83 5.42 6.19
C TYR A 517 -7.04 6.04 5.03
N HIS A 518 -7.61 5.98 3.82
CA HIS A 518 -6.98 6.43 2.59
C HIS A 518 -7.86 7.40 1.80
N HIS A 519 -7.49 8.69 1.77
CA HIS A 519 -8.07 9.66 0.83
C HIS A 519 -7.34 9.55 -0.51
N ARG A 520 -7.97 8.88 -1.49
CA ARG A 520 -7.34 8.56 -2.77
C ARG A 520 -7.06 9.83 -3.60
N LEU A 521 -7.98 10.80 -3.55
CA LEU A 521 -7.82 12.09 -4.23
C LEU A 521 -6.64 12.89 -3.69
N ASP A 522 -6.56 13.07 -2.37
CA ASP A 522 -5.46 13.75 -1.69
C ASP A 522 -4.09 13.12 -2.03
N TRP A 523 -4.03 11.79 -2.07
CA TRP A 523 -2.82 11.06 -2.43
C TRP A 523 -2.42 11.23 -3.90
N LEU A 524 -3.37 11.18 -4.85
CA LEU A 524 -3.04 11.39 -6.26
C LEU A 524 -2.67 12.85 -6.57
N MET A 525 -3.23 13.82 -5.85
CA MET A 525 -2.80 15.21 -5.96
C MET A 525 -1.33 15.41 -5.59
N TRP A 526 -0.80 14.61 -4.65
CA TRP A 526 0.63 14.61 -4.34
C TRP A 526 1.47 14.15 -5.53
N PHE A 527 1.08 13.06 -6.21
CA PHE A 527 1.77 12.60 -7.42
C PHE A 527 1.69 13.61 -8.56
N ALA A 528 0.51 14.19 -8.77
CA ALA A 528 0.29 15.17 -9.82
C ALA A 528 1.18 16.41 -9.66
N ALA A 529 1.51 16.81 -8.43
CA ALA A 529 2.37 17.96 -8.18
C ALA A 529 3.82 17.78 -8.67
N PHE A 530 4.23 16.56 -9.05
CA PHE A 530 5.53 16.25 -9.67
C PHE A 530 5.45 16.01 -11.19
N GLN A 531 4.24 16.00 -11.74
CA GLN A 531 3.99 15.72 -13.15
C GLN A 531 3.37 16.96 -13.79
N THR A 532 2.96 16.85 -15.05
CA THR A 532 2.18 17.89 -15.73
C THR A 532 0.72 17.48 -15.77
N TYR A 533 -0.19 18.45 -15.99
CA TYR A 533 -1.63 18.17 -16.00
C TYR A 533 -2.05 17.31 -17.20
N GLU A 534 -1.27 17.30 -18.29
CA GLU A 534 -1.52 16.44 -19.44
C GLU A 534 -1.36 14.94 -19.12
N HIS A 535 -0.51 14.61 -18.14
CA HIS A 535 -0.36 13.23 -17.65
C HIS A 535 -1.43 12.87 -16.62
N ASN A 536 -2.23 13.84 -16.17
CA ASN A 536 -3.22 13.72 -15.10
C ASN A 536 -4.58 14.27 -15.54
N GLU A 537 -5.14 13.69 -16.61
CA GLU A 537 -6.38 14.17 -17.24
C GLU A 537 -7.57 14.27 -16.26
N TRP A 538 -7.58 13.42 -15.22
CA TRP A 538 -8.58 13.45 -14.15
C TRP A 538 -8.61 14.78 -13.38
N ILE A 539 -7.51 15.55 -13.34
CA ILE A 539 -7.47 16.90 -12.74
C ILE A 539 -8.27 17.90 -13.57
N ILE A 540 -8.20 17.79 -14.90
CA ILE A 540 -8.96 18.65 -15.79
C ILE A 540 -10.44 18.29 -15.74
N HIS A 541 -10.77 17.00 -15.61
CA HIS A 541 -12.14 16.57 -15.31
C HIS A 541 -12.61 17.17 -13.99
N LEU A 542 -11.82 17.07 -12.92
CA LEU A 542 -12.13 17.66 -11.62
C LEU A 542 -12.37 19.18 -11.76
N ALA A 543 -11.51 19.91 -12.46
CA ALA A 543 -11.70 21.35 -12.71
C ALA A 543 -13.03 21.66 -13.42
N GLY A 544 -13.42 20.86 -14.42
CA GLY A 544 -14.73 20.98 -15.07
C GLY A 544 -15.90 20.75 -14.12
N LYS A 545 -15.79 19.79 -13.20
CA LYS A 545 -16.80 19.53 -12.16
C LYS A 545 -16.86 20.64 -11.10
N LEU A 546 -15.73 21.23 -10.73
CA LEU A 546 -15.70 22.40 -9.83
C LEU A 546 -16.37 23.62 -10.48
N LEU A 547 -16.16 23.84 -11.78
CA LEU A 547 -16.84 24.89 -12.56
C LEU A 547 -18.37 24.73 -12.63
N ALA A 548 -18.85 23.51 -12.43
CA ALA A 548 -20.28 23.18 -12.39
C ALA A 548 -20.82 23.06 -10.95
N ASN A 549 -19.96 23.25 -9.93
CA ASN A 549 -20.32 23.04 -8.53
C ASN A 549 -20.91 21.64 -8.25
N ASP A 550 -20.41 20.60 -8.94
CA ASP A 550 -20.91 19.21 -8.87
C ASP A 550 -20.79 18.64 -7.44
N ALA A 551 -21.92 18.37 -6.79
CA ALA A 551 -21.95 17.95 -5.39
C ALA A 551 -21.17 16.65 -5.13
N GLN A 552 -21.14 15.73 -6.09
CA GLN A 552 -20.40 14.47 -5.95
C GLN A 552 -18.88 14.70 -5.91
N ALA A 553 -18.30 15.44 -6.84
CA ALA A 553 -16.86 15.74 -6.78
C ALA A 553 -16.51 16.61 -5.58
N LEU A 554 -17.36 17.58 -5.24
CA LEU A 554 -17.14 18.46 -4.08
C LEU A 554 -17.16 17.70 -2.75
N SER A 555 -17.91 16.59 -2.64
CA SER A 555 -17.91 15.76 -1.42
C SER A 555 -16.57 15.07 -1.15
N LEU A 556 -15.65 15.04 -2.12
CA LEU A 556 -14.26 14.59 -1.92
C LEU A 556 -13.37 15.66 -1.28
N LEU A 557 -13.78 16.93 -1.33
CA LEU A 557 -13.07 18.06 -0.74
C LEU A 557 -13.54 18.32 0.70
N ALA A 558 -12.74 19.08 1.45
CA ALA A 558 -13.09 19.53 2.79
C ALA A 558 -13.82 20.87 2.79
N ARG A 559 -13.50 21.76 1.84
CA ARG A 559 -14.14 23.07 1.72
C ARG A 559 -14.36 23.43 0.25
N ASN A 560 -15.59 23.80 -0.06
CA ASN A 560 -15.96 24.48 -1.28
C ASN A 560 -16.14 25.98 -0.99
N PRO A 561 -15.32 26.89 -1.54
CA PRO A 561 -15.54 28.31 -1.35
C PRO A 561 -16.89 28.78 -1.94
N PHE A 562 -17.41 28.13 -2.98
CA PHE A 562 -18.66 28.51 -3.66
C PHE A 562 -19.90 27.77 -3.14
N GLU A 563 -19.82 27.18 -1.94
CA GLU A 563 -20.97 26.53 -1.32
C GLU A 563 -22.08 27.56 -1.03
N GLY A 564 -23.31 27.27 -1.48
CA GLY A 564 -24.44 28.19 -1.36
C GLY A 564 -24.34 29.46 -2.22
N ARG A 565 -23.40 29.53 -3.17
CA ARG A 565 -23.21 30.64 -4.12
C ARG A 565 -23.25 30.12 -5.56
N ASP A 566 -23.33 31.05 -6.52
CA ASP A 566 -23.16 30.72 -7.94
C ASP A 566 -21.82 30.00 -8.18
N PRO A 567 -21.78 28.98 -9.06
CA PRO A 567 -20.54 28.31 -9.45
C PRO A 567 -19.48 29.30 -9.95
N PRO A 568 -18.18 29.00 -9.77
CA PRO A 568 -17.13 29.86 -10.27
C PRO A 568 -17.17 29.93 -11.81
N ARG A 569 -16.86 31.12 -12.35
CA ARG A 569 -16.75 31.33 -13.81
C ARG A 569 -15.45 30.74 -14.35
N TRP A 570 -14.41 30.73 -13.52
CA TRP A 570 -13.08 30.25 -13.87
C TRP A 570 -12.50 29.39 -12.75
N VAL A 571 -11.81 28.32 -13.13
CA VAL A 571 -11.02 27.49 -12.23
C VAL A 571 -9.59 27.41 -12.76
N ARG A 572 -8.61 27.54 -11.88
CA ARG A 572 -7.18 27.40 -12.22
C ARG A 572 -6.47 26.49 -11.22
N GLY A 573 -5.32 25.98 -11.64
CA GLY A 573 -4.39 25.26 -10.77
C GLY A 573 -3.14 26.10 -10.56
N GLU A 574 -2.79 26.35 -9.30
CA GLU A 574 -1.58 27.08 -8.94
C GLU A 574 -0.57 26.16 -8.25
N HIS A 575 0.70 26.32 -8.61
CA HIS A 575 1.79 25.51 -8.07
C HIS A 575 2.53 26.28 -6.97
N TYR A 576 2.68 25.63 -5.82
CA TYR A 576 3.31 26.20 -4.64
C TYR A 576 4.38 25.27 -4.10
N ARG A 577 5.46 25.85 -3.59
CA ARG A 577 6.41 25.16 -2.73
C ARG A 577 5.99 25.34 -1.27
N TYR A 578 5.89 24.24 -0.56
CA TYR A 578 5.60 24.19 0.87
C TYR A 578 6.86 23.82 1.65
N LYS A 579 6.99 24.37 2.86
CA LYS A 579 7.95 23.97 3.88
C LYS A 579 7.28 23.96 5.23
N PHE A 580 7.68 23.07 6.13
CA PHE A 580 7.26 23.15 7.50
C PHE A 580 7.77 24.45 8.13
N SER A 581 6.92 25.10 8.91
CA SER A 581 7.36 26.17 9.80
C SER A 581 8.29 25.60 10.88
N ARG A 582 9.06 26.47 11.54
CA ARG A 582 9.97 26.06 12.62
C ARG A 582 9.21 26.11 13.94
N PRO A 583 9.13 25.02 14.73
CA PRO A 583 8.61 25.08 16.10
C PRO A 583 9.30 26.19 16.91
N GLY A 584 8.52 27.01 17.60
CA GLY A 584 9.03 28.18 18.34
C GLY A 584 9.52 29.35 17.47
N GLY A 585 9.45 29.24 16.14
CA GLY A 585 9.77 30.34 15.22
C GLY A 585 8.57 31.26 14.98
N ARG A 586 8.83 32.42 14.36
CA ARG A 586 7.82 33.46 14.08
C ARG A 586 6.55 32.92 13.40
N HIS A 587 6.69 32.14 12.34
CA HIS A 587 5.54 31.57 11.63
C HIS A 587 4.69 30.64 12.51
N ALA A 588 5.34 29.80 13.34
CA ALA A 588 4.63 28.91 14.25
C ALA A 588 3.92 29.70 15.37
N ALA A 589 4.52 30.80 15.86
CA ALA A 589 3.88 31.71 16.80
C ALA A 589 2.64 32.40 16.21
N GLU A 590 2.60 32.62 14.89
CA GLU A 590 1.42 33.09 14.15
C GLU A 590 0.40 31.97 13.84
N GLY A 591 0.60 30.76 14.39
CA GLY A 591 -0.27 29.60 14.17
C GLY A 591 -0.09 28.89 12.83
N LYS A 592 0.97 29.19 12.06
CA LYS A 592 1.24 28.54 10.77
C LYS A 592 2.06 27.27 10.97
N TRP A 593 1.57 26.17 10.40
CA TRP A 593 2.29 24.88 10.31
C TRP A 593 3.14 24.80 9.04
N TRP A 594 2.76 25.55 8.02
CA TRP A 594 3.45 25.60 6.74
C TRP A 594 3.84 27.01 6.34
N ILE A 595 4.84 27.09 5.48
CA ILE A 595 5.25 28.28 4.75
C ILE A 595 5.10 27.93 3.28
N ARG A 596 4.24 28.66 2.54
CA ARG A 596 4.03 28.44 1.11
C ARG A 596 4.60 29.59 0.28
N ARG A 597 5.23 29.28 -0.85
CA ARG A 597 5.70 30.24 -1.86
C ARG A 597 5.17 29.83 -3.22
N ARG A 598 4.54 30.76 -3.94
CA ARG A 598 4.05 30.52 -5.30
C ARG A 598 5.23 30.28 -6.25
N LEU A 599 5.16 29.20 -7.03
CA LEU A 599 6.11 28.88 -8.09
C LEU A 599 5.61 29.37 -9.45
N GLY A 600 4.32 29.22 -9.72
CA GLY A 600 3.70 29.64 -10.97
C GLY A 600 2.39 28.89 -11.23
N PRO A 601 1.75 29.11 -12.39
CA PRO A 601 0.54 28.38 -12.77
C PRO A 601 0.88 26.91 -13.06
N TYR A 602 0.03 25.99 -12.61
CA TYR A 602 0.08 24.57 -12.97
C TYR A 602 -0.75 24.33 -14.25
N PHE A 603 -1.98 24.85 -14.30
CA PHE A 603 -2.76 24.98 -15.54
C PHE A 603 -3.46 26.35 -15.55
N PRO A 604 -3.70 26.96 -16.74
CA PRO A 604 -4.25 28.31 -16.84
C PRO A 604 -5.70 28.38 -16.32
N PRO A 605 -6.27 29.57 -16.12
CA PRO A 605 -7.71 29.72 -15.90
C PRO A 605 -8.51 29.04 -17.02
N LEU A 606 -9.38 28.12 -16.64
CA LEU A 606 -10.28 27.39 -17.52
C LEU A 606 -11.71 27.83 -17.27
N SER A 607 -12.46 28.06 -18.33
CA SER A 607 -13.92 28.21 -18.27
C SER A 607 -14.63 26.93 -18.72
N ARG A 608 -15.94 26.86 -18.45
CA ARG A 608 -16.80 25.78 -18.96
C ARG A 608 -16.73 25.67 -20.49
N GLN A 609 -16.74 26.79 -21.19
CA GLN A 609 -16.69 26.82 -22.64
C GLN A 609 -15.38 26.23 -23.20
N ASP A 610 -14.25 26.51 -22.55
CA ASP A 610 -12.94 25.98 -22.95
C ASP A 610 -12.88 24.45 -22.84
N LEU A 611 -13.55 23.89 -21.82
CA LEU A 611 -13.52 22.46 -21.53
C LEU A 611 -14.52 21.62 -22.33
N ARG A 612 -15.50 22.23 -22.99
CA ARG A 612 -16.55 21.49 -23.73
C ARG A 612 -15.96 20.52 -24.76
N GLY A 613 -15.02 20.98 -25.59
CA GLY A 613 -14.37 20.12 -26.58
C GLY A 613 -13.53 19.00 -25.95
N TYR A 614 -12.88 19.28 -24.82
CA TYR A 614 -12.08 18.30 -24.09
C TYR A 614 -12.93 17.16 -23.55
N PHE A 615 -14.05 17.47 -22.88
CA PHE A 615 -15.00 16.47 -22.37
C PHE A 615 -15.62 15.62 -23.48
N THR A 616 -16.04 16.24 -24.58
CA THR A 616 -16.57 15.52 -25.74
C THR A 616 -15.54 14.55 -26.33
N SER A 617 -14.28 14.96 -26.47
CA SER A 617 -13.21 14.10 -27.01
C SER A 617 -12.95 12.85 -26.17
N ARG A 618 -13.19 12.92 -24.85
CA ARG A 618 -13.00 11.82 -23.90
C ARG A 618 -14.26 11.04 -23.58
N GLN A 619 -15.37 11.39 -24.23
CA GLN A 619 -16.69 10.78 -23.97
C GLN A 619 -17.10 10.88 -22.50
N TRP A 620 -16.66 11.94 -21.81
CA TRP A 620 -17.03 12.19 -20.42
C TRP A 620 -18.35 12.96 -20.36
N PRO A 621 -19.23 12.65 -19.39
CA PRO A 621 -20.42 13.43 -19.13
C PRO A 621 -20.04 14.89 -18.89
N TYR A 622 -20.60 15.81 -19.67
CA TYR A 622 -20.34 17.23 -19.49
C TYR A 622 -21.10 17.72 -18.24
N PRO A 623 -20.42 18.34 -17.25
CA PRO A 623 -21.05 18.69 -16.00
C PRO A 623 -21.92 19.94 -16.18
N GLU A 624 -23.18 19.83 -15.80
CA GLU A 624 -24.16 20.92 -15.77
C GLU A 624 -24.21 21.54 -14.37
N PRO A 625 -24.46 22.86 -14.23
CA PRO A 625 -24.57 23.50 -12.93
C PRO A 625 -25.75 22.91 -12.17
N GLU A 626 -25.52 22.54 -10.92
CA GLU A 626 -26.59 22.17 -9.98
C GLU A 626 -27.27 23.42 -9.39
#